data_AF-A0A830H6R7-F1
#
_entry.id   AF-A0A830H6R7-F1
#
_cell.length_a   1.000
_cell.length_b   1.000
_cell.length_c   1.000
_cell.angle_alpha   90.00
_cell.angle_beta   90.00
_cell.angle_gamma   90.00
#
_symmetry.space_group_name_H-M   'P 1'
#
loop_
_entity.id
_entity.type
_entity.pdbx_description
1 polymer ?
#
loop_
_entity_poly.entity_id
_entity_poly.type
_entity_poly.pdbx_seq_one_letter_code
_entity_poly.pdbx_strand_id
1 'polypeptide(L)'
;MKLNVTDADVQQEACWALRNLSHDNSENRTRIGKMGGIEAVLSAMKRHENHADVQEYACRGFINLSINDSENMSRIGQVGGIEAVVSAMKRHENHAGVQEYACRALNNLSANNPENRTRIAQAGGIEAVLSAMKRHENHADVQEYACRGFINLSINDENESRIGQVGGIEAVVSAMKRHENHADVQESACRALNNLSANDANKSRIAQAGGIGAFVSAMKRHENHAGVQEYACRALCILSANDANKSRIGQAGGIEAVVSAMKRHENHAGVQERACLVFYFISVNAECKRRAIDAGAIAAIEVARRNHPNNDKVQLEAADALDRLRS
;
A
#
# COMPACT_ATOMS: atom_id res chain seq x y z
N MET A 1 5.21 11.87 39.52
CA MET A 1 4.10 10.99 39.97
C MET A 1 4.34 9.62 39.35
N LYS A 2 4.85 8.65 40.11
CA LYS A 2 5.10 7.29 39.61
C LYS A 2 3.76 6.56 39.54
N LEU A 3 3.21 6.38 38.34
CA LEU A 3 2.04 5.55 38.12
C LEU A 3 2.43 4.10 38.43
N ASN A 4 1.97 3.59 39.56
CA ASN A 4 2.17 2.21 39.98
C ASN A 4 0.97 1.40 39.46
N VAL A 5 1.13 0.79 38.29
CA VAL A 5 0.03 0.25 37.48
C VAL A 5 0.06 -1.28 37.48
N THR A 6 -0.68 -1.89 38.39
CA THR A 6 -0.82 -3.35 38.50
C THR A 6 -2.11 -3.90 37.92
N ASP A 7 -2.99 -3.06 37.41
CA ASP A 7 -4.32 -3.46 36.94
C ASP A 7 -4.43 -3.35 35.42
N ALA A 8 -4.93 -4.40 34.76
CA ALA A 8 -5.10 -4.47 33.31
C ALA A 8 -6.09 -3.39 32.83
N ASP A 9 -7.12 -3.11 33.62
CA ASP A 9 -8.10 -2.05 33.34
C ASP A 9 -7.44 -0.67 33.42
N VAL A 10 -6.53 -0.45 34.38
CA VAL A 10 -5.81 0.83 34.52
C VAL A 10 -4.78 1.03 33.41
N GLN A 11 -4.22 -0.04 32.83
CA GLN A 11 -3.33 0.07 31.66
C GLN A 11 -4.11 0.30 30.36
N GLN A 12 -5.30 -0.29 30.23
CA GLN A 12 -6.23 0.00 29.14
C GLN A 12 -6.67 1.46 29.18
N GLU A 13 -7.02 1.96 30.37
CA GLU A 13 -7.33 3.38 30.61
C GLU A 13 -6.11 4.29 30.40
N ALA A 14 -4.89 3.84 30.70
CA ALA A 14 -3.68 4.60 30.41
C ALA A 14 -3.41 4.70 28.89
N CYS A 15 -3.57 3.61 28.14
CA CYS A 15 -3.47 3.63 26.68
C CYS A 15 -4.59 4.46 26.04
N TRP A 16 -5.79 4.43 26.63
CA TRP A 16 -6.93 5.25 26.23
C TRP A 16 -6.72 6.75 26.53
N ALA A 17 -6.19 7.08 27.71
CA ALA A 17 -5.84 8.45 28.09
C ALA A 17 -4.71 9.00 27.22
N LEU A 18 -3.70 8.17 26.92
CA LEU A 18 -2.62 8.52 25.98
C LEU A 18 -3.18 8.78 24.58
N ARG A 19 -4.13 7.96 24.10
CA ARG A 19 -4.85 8.18 22.84
C ARG A 19 -5.54 9.55 22.82
N ASN A 20 -6.30 9.87 23.86
CA ASN A 20 -7.05 11.13 23.90
C ASN A 20 -6.13 12.36 23.99
N LEU A 21 -4.99 12.25 24.67
CA LEU A 21 -4.04 13.37 24.83
C LEU A 21 -3.14 13.60 23.60
N SER A 22 -3.03 12.61 22.70
CA SER A 22 -2.12 12.64 21.54
C SER A 22 -2.80 12.85 20.19
N HIS A 23 -4.13 12.69 20.09
CA HIS A 23 -4.85 12.66 18.81
C HIS A 23 -4.63 13.93 17.96
N ASP A 24 -4.64 15.12 18.58
CA ASP A 24 -4.67 16.40 17.86
C ASP A 24 -3.53 17.39 18.22
N ASN A 25 -2.46 16.93 18.88
CA ASN A 25 -1.36 17.83 19.27
C ASN A 25 0.02 17.15 19.18
N SER A 26 0.83 17.56 18.20
CA SER A 26 2.20 17.06 17.98
C SER A 26 3.13 17.34 19.16
N GLU A 27 2.99 18.50 19.80
CA GLU A 27 3.78 18.86 20.97
C GLU A 27 3.46 17.95 22.18
N ASN A 28 2.19 17.58 22.35
CA ASN A 28 1.79 16.60 23.37
C ASN A 28 2.35 15.21 23.07
N ARG A 29 2.37 14.77 21.80
CA ARG A 29 2.99 13.49 21.42
C ARG A 29 4.46 13.45 21.77
N THR A 30 5.21 14.48 21.40
CA THR A 30 6.64 14.57 21.71
C THR A 30 6.88 14.63 23.22
N ARG A 31 6.08 15.41 23.97
CA ARG A 31 6.20 15.50 25.44
C ARG A 31 5.88 14.18 26.13
N ILE A 32 4.82 13.49 25.73
CA ILE A 32 4.43 12.18 26.26
C ILE A 32 5.54 11.15 25.98
N GLY A 33 6.09 11.15 24.76
CA GLY A 33 7.24 10.33 24.41
C GLY A 33 8.44 10.58 25.32
N LYS A 34 8.81 11.86 25.50
CA LYS A 34 9.93 12.30 26.37
C LYS A 34 9.69 12.02 27.86
N MET A 35 8.44 11.96 28.31
CA MET A 35 8.07 11.63 29.69
C MET A 35 8.01 10.12 29.96
N GLY A 36 8.48 9.27 29.04
CA GLY A 36 8.54 7.82 29.20
C GLY A 36 7.31 7.07 28.71
N GLY A 37 6.42 7.71 27.95
CA GLY A 37 5.20 7.08 27.42
C GLY A 37 5.50 5.90 26.48
N ILE A 38 6.56 5.99 25.68
CA ILE A 38 6.99 4.90 24.78
C ILE A 38 7.44 3.69 25.61
N GLU A 39 8.27 3.92 26.63
CA GLU A 39 8.77 2.88 27.54
C GLU A 39 7.64 2.26 28.37
N ALA A 40 6.64 3.05 28.75
CA ALA A 40 5.45 2.55 29.44
C ALA A 40 4.63 1.60 28.55
N VAL A 41 4.34 1.99 27.30
CA VAL A 41 3.64 1.13 26.32
C VAL A 41 4.43 -0.16 26.08
N LEU A 42 5.75 -0.06 25.87
CA LEU A 42 6.61 -1.22 25.67
C LEU A 42 6.64 -2.15 26.90
N SER A 43 6.66 -1.58 28.10
CA SER A 43 6.64 -2.35 29.35
C SER A 43 5.31 -3.09 29.52
N ALA A 44 4.18 -2.45 29.16
CA ALA A 44 2.87 -3.09 29.16
C ALA A 44 2.83 -4.27 28.18
N MET A 45 3.33 -4.10 26.95
CA MET A 45 3.41 -5.18 25.96
C MET A 45 4.20 -6.38 26.47
N LYS A 46 5.36 -6.14 27.10
CA LYS A 46 6.22 -7.20 27.64
C LYS A 46 5.59 -7.91 28.84
N ARG A 47 4.97 -7.16 29.75
CA ARG A 47 4.36 -7.72 30.96
C ARG A 47 3.10 -8.53 30.66
N HIS A 48 2.33 -8.12 29.67
CA HIS A 48 1.04 -8.71 29.32
C HIS A 48 1.09 -9.34 27.93
N GLU A 49 2.17 -10.05 27.63
CA GLU A 49 2.42 -10.60 26.30
C GLU A 49 1.36 -11.59 25.82
N ASN A 50 0.66 -12.24 26.75
CA ASN A 50 -0.41 -13.22 26.47
C ASN A 50 -1.82 -12.60 26.45
N HIS A 51 -1.99 -11.30 26.69
CA HIS A 51 -3.29 -10.63 26.65
C HIS A 51 -3.48 -9.86 25.34
N ALA A 52 -4.31 -10.39 24.43
CA ALA A 52 -4.51 -9.83 23.11
C ALA A 52 -5.00 -8.37 23.14
N ASP A 53 -5.96 -8.04 24.01
CA ASP A 53 -6.47 -6.66 24.14
C ASP A 53 -5.36 -5.68 24.50
N VAL A 54 -4.50 -6.03 25.47
CA VAL A 54 -3.36 -5.16 25.86
C VAL A 54 -2.39 -4.97 24.69
N GLN A 55 -2.11 -6.03 23.93
CA GLN A 55 -1.25 -5.92 22.75
C GLN A 55 -1.88 -5.02 21.66
N GLU A 56 -3.19 -5.13 21.45
CA GLU A 56 -3.92 -4.28 20.51
C GLU A 56 -3.86 -2.81 20.93
N TYR A 57 -4.20 -2.51 22.19
CA TYR A 57 -4.15 -1.15 22.73
C TYR A 57 -2.74 -0.57 22.73
N ALA A 58 -1.72 -1.39 22.96
CA ALA A 58 -0.33 -0.96 22.87
C ALA A 58 0.07 -0.60 21.42
N CYS A 59 -0.35 -1.39 20.43
CA CYS A 59 -0.13 -1.06 19.01
C CYS A 59 -0.82 0.27 18.64
N ARG A 60 -2.05 0.49 19.11
CA ARG A 60 -2.75 1.78 19.01
C ARG A 60 -1.97 2.91 19.69
N GLY A 61 -1.38 2.64 20.85
CA GLY A 61 -0.52 3.57 21.58
C GLY A 61 0.68 4.01 20.74
N PHE A 62 1.42 3.07 20.14
CA PHE A 62 2.54 3.39 19.25
C PHE A 62 2.11 4.17 18.01
N ILE A 63 0.98 3.81 17.38
CA ILE A 63 0.41 4.57 16.27
C ILE A 63 0.23 6.03 16.67
N ASN A 64 -0.45 6.28 17.77
CA ASN A 64 -0.75 7.63 18.21
C ASN A 64 0.51 8.41 18.59
N LEU A 65 1.50 7.76 19.20
CA LEU A 65 2.77 8.40 19.55
C LEU A 65 3.64 8.73 18.34
N SER A 66 3.54 7.96 17.24
CA SER A 66 4.38 8.12 16.05
C SER A 66 3.76 8.95 14.92
N ILE A 67 2.44 9.22 14.94
CA ILE A 67 1.78 9.99 13.87
C ILE A 67 2.40 11.40 13.78
N ASN A 68 2.94 11.71 12.60
CA ASN A 68 3.59 12.99 12.29
C ASN A 68 4.67 13.38 13.31
N ASP A 69 5.36 12.40 13.91
CA ASP A 69 6.42 12.60 14.90
C ASP A 69 7.60 11.66 14.61
N SER A 70 8.59 12.18 13.88
CA SER A 70 9.78 11.42 13.46
C SER A 70 10.72 11.07 14.62
N GLU A 71 10.72 11.88 15.70
CA GLU A 71 11.52 11.65 16.90
C GLU A 71 10.97 10.43 17.65
N ASN A 72 9.67 10.41 17.92
CA ASN A 72 9.00 9.27 18.55
C ASN A 72 9.05 8.02 17.68
N MET A 73 8.86 8.14 16.37
CA MET A 73 8.99 7.02 15.43
C MET A 73 10.37 6.36 15.51
N SER A 74 11.43 7.17 15.54
CA SER A 74 12.81 6.69 15.66
C SER A 74 13.06 6.09 17.04
N ARG A 75 12.55 6.72 18.10
CA ARG A 75 12.68 6.25 19.48
C ARG A 75 12.00 4.90 19.69
N ILE A 76 10.76 4.72 19.21
CA ILE A 76 10.03 3.43 19.28
C ILE A 76 10.86 2.31 18.66
N GLY A 77 11.46 2.56 17.49
CA GLY A 77 12.37 1.59 16.86
C GLY A 77 13.63 1.32 17.69
N GLN A 78 14.25 2.36 18.27
CA GLN A 78 15.49 2.23 19.05
C GLN A 78 15.31 1.45 20.37
N VAL A 79 14.13 1.52 21.00
CA VAL A 79 13.88 0.84 22.29
C VAL A 79 13.34 -0.58 22.15
N GLY A 80 13.21 -1.11 20.93
CA GLY A 80 12.70 -2.45 20.68
C GLY A 80 11.18 -2.53 20.51
N GLY A 81 10.51 -1.42 20.17
CA GLY A 81 9.06 -1.38 19.97
C GLY A 81 8.62 -2.14 18.72
N ILE A 82 9.43 -2.13 17.65
CA ILE A 82 9.15 -2.88 16.41
C ILE A 82 9.14 -4.39 16.68
N GLU A 83 10.13 -4.89 17.40
CA GLU A 83 10.28 -6.29 17.80
C GLU A 83 9.12 -6.73 18.70
N ALA A 84 8.65 -5.84 19.59
CA ALA A 84 7.48 -6.09 20.42
C ALA A 84 6.19 -6.20 19.58
N VAL A 85 5.99 -5.30 18.62
CA VAL A 85 4.84 -5.35 17.68
C VAL A 85 4.87 -6.65 16.86
N VAL A 86 6.01 -7.01 16.29
CA VAL A 86 6.14 -8.26 15.50
C VAL A 86 5.93 -9.50 16.38
N SER A 87 6.40 -9.48 17.62
CA SER A 87 6.16 -10.58 18.58
C SER A 87 4.68 -10.71 18.95
N ALA A 88 3.99 -9.58 19.13
CA ALA A 88 2.54 -9.57 19.36
C ALA A 88 1.77 -10.17 18.17
N MET A 89 2.14 -9.82 16.93
CA MET A 89 1.54 -10.42 15.72
C MET A 89 1.72 -11.93 15.69
N LYS A 90 2.92 -12.44 15.99
CA LYS A 90 3.23 -13.88 15.97
C LYS A 90 2.48 -14.64 17.07
N ARG A 91 2.36 -14.05 18.27
CA ARG A 91 1.72 -14.70 19.42
C ARG A 91 0.19 -14.70 19.32
N HIS A 92 -0.39 -13.63 18.77
CA HIS A 92 -1.84 -13.45 18.66
C HIS A 92 -2.30 -13.54 17.21
N GLU A 93 -1.81 -14.55 16.48
CA GLU A 93 -2.02 -14.68 15.03
C GLU A 93 -3.50 -14.81 14.61
N ASN A 94 -4.38 -15.24 15.52
CA ASN A 94 -5.81 -15.40 15.29
C ASN A 94 -6.65 -14.21 15.78
N HIS A 95 -6.05 -13.21 16.43
CA HIS A 95 -6.78 -12.04 16.92
C HIS A 95 -6.74 -10.90 15.90
N ALA A 96 -7.85 -10.69 15.20
CA ALA A 96 -7.93 -9.72 14.10
C ALA A 96 -7.50 -8.31 14.51
N GLY A 97 -7.94 -7.83 15.68
CA GLY A 97 -7.58 -6.50 16.17
C GLY A 97 -6.07 -6.31 16.39
N VAL A 98 -5.37 -7.28 17.01
CA VAL A 98 -3.91 -7.24 17.14
C VAL A 98 -3.25 -7.19 15.76
N GLN A 99 -3.69 -8.02 14.81
CA GLN A 99 -3.12 -8.02 13.46
C GLN A 99 -3.33 -6.69 12.74
N GLU A 100 -4.54 -6.15 12.80
CA GLU A 100 -4.90 -4.87 12.18
C GLU A 100 -4.05 -3.73 12.74
N TYR A 101 -4.05 -3.54 14.05
CA TYR A 101 -3.33 -2.42 14.67
C TYR A 101 -1.82 -2.61 14.66
N ALA A 102 -1.32 -3.85 14.64
CA ALA A 102 0.09 -4.09 14.40
C ALA A 102 0.50 -3.75 12.96
N CYS A 103 -0.28 -4.14 11.94
CA CYS A 103 -0.04 -3.72 10.55
C CYS A 103 -0.07 -2.19 10.41
N ARG A 104 -1.07 -1.52 11.01
CA ARG A 104 -1.14 -0.05 11.08
C ARG A 104 0.10 0.56 11.75
N ALA A 105 0.57 -0.01 12.86
CA ALA A 105 1.76 0.46 13.57
C ALA A 105 3.02 0.31 12.72
N LEU A 106 3.26 -0.87 12.11
CA LEU A 106 4.40 -1.11 11.24
C LEU A 106 4.39 -0.21 9.99
N ASN A 107 3.20 0.02 9.40
CA ASN A 107 3.03 0.98 8.32
C ASN A 107 3.46 2.39 8.75
N ASN A 108 3.00 2.87 9.90
CA ASN A 108 3.35 4.20 10.38
C ASN A 108 4.85 4.30 10.74
N LEU A 109 5.40 3.30 11.41
CA LEU A 109 6.80 3.30 11.86
C LEU A 109 7.80 3.20 10.70
N SER A 110 7.38 2.68 9.55
CA SER A 110 8.19 2.61 8.32
C SER A 110 8.01 3.82 7.40
N ALA A 111 7.01 4.67 7.64
CA ALA A 111 6.75 5.84 6.81
C ALA A 111 7.90 6.85 6.96
N ASN A 112 8.59 7.17 5.85
CA ASN A 112 9.72 8.11 5.81
C ASN A 112 10.86 7.81 6.82
N ASN A 113 11.05 6.54 7.21
CA ASN A 113 12.09 6.12 8.15
C ASN A 113 12.83 4.87 7.65
N PRO A 114 13.95 5.04 6.91
CA PRO A 114 14.72 3.93 6.35
C PRO A 114 15.24 2.96 7.40
N GLU A 115 15.71 3.45 8.55
CA GLU A 115 16.24 2.62 9.64
C GLU A 115 15.18 1.67 10.18
N ASN A 116 13.96 2.18 10.39
CA ASN A 116 12.85 1.35 10.84
C ASN A 116 12.39 0.35 9.78
N ARG A 117 12.47 0.66 8.48
CA ARG A 117 12.19 -0.34 7.42
C ARG A 117 13.14 -1.53 7.52
N THR A 118 14.42 -1.27 7.72
CA THR A 118 15.43 -2.32 7.92
C THR A 118 15.16 -3.11 9.20
N ARG A 119 14.87 -2.43 10.32
CA ARG A 119 14.54 -3.10 11.59
C ARG A 119 13.29 -3.99 11.51
N ILE A 120 12.24 -3.52 10.83
CA ILE A 120 11.01 -4.31 10.64
C ILE A 120 11.33 -5.60 9.90
N ALA A 121 12.14 -5.54 8.84
CA ALA A 121 12.55 -6.74 8.12
C ALA A 121 13.42 -7.67 8.97
N GLN A 122 14.40 -7.13 9.70
CA GLN A 122 15.26 -7.89 10.61
C GLN A 122 14.48 -8.59 11.74
N ALA A 123 13.40 -7.98 12.23
CA ALA A 123 12.50 -8.58 13.22
C ALA A 123 11.60 -9.70 12.65
N GLY A 124 11.64 -9.93 11.33
CA GLY A 124 10.73 -10.84 10.62
C GLY A 124 9.32 -10.27 10.45
N GLY A 125 9.21 -8.95 10.33
CA GLY A 125 7.94 -8.24 10.16
C GLY A 125 7.30 -8.47 8.80
N ILE A 126 8.10 -8.70 7.74
CA ILE A 126 7.57 -9.02 6.39
C ILE A 126 6.76 -10.32 6.45
N GLU A 127 7.32 -11.37 7.05
CA GLU A 127 6.66 -12.67 7.23
C GLU A 127 5.46 -12.56 8.18
N ALA A 128 5.54 -11.73 9.22
CA ALA A 128 4.43 -11.49 10.13
C ALA A 128 3.24 -10.79 9.43
N VAL A 129 3.50 -9.76 8.61
CA VAL A 129 2.47 -9.09 7.80
C VAL A 129 1.87 -10.05 6.78
N LEU A 130 2.69 -10.86 6.10
CA LEU A 130 2.20 -11.88 5.18
C LEU A 130 1.32 -12.92 5.87
N SER A 131 1.73 -13.36 7.06
CA SER A 131 0.96 -14.28 7.90
C SER A 131 -0.40 -13.68 8.28
N ALA A 132 -0.44 -12.41 8.68
CA ALA A 132 -1.66 -11.68 8.98
C ALA A 132 -2.61 -11.65 7.78
N MET A 133 -2.10 -11.33 6.58
CA MET A 133 -2.90 -11.34 5.35
C MET A 133 -3.53 -12.70 5.08
N LYS A 134 -2.76 -13.78 5.23
CA LYS A 134 -3.23 -15.15 4.94
C LYS A 134 -4.25 -15.64 5.96
N ARG A 135 -4.06 -15.34 7.25
CA ARG A 135 -4.95 -15.79 8.33
C ARG A 135 -6.25 -14.97 8.40
N HIS A 136 -6.18 -13.69 8.06
CA HIS A 136 -7.32 -12.77 8.12
C HIS A 136 -7.77 -12.35 6.73
N GLU A 137 -7.87 -13.32 5.81
CA GLU A 137 -8.18 -13.06 4.39
C GLU A 137 -9.52 -12.35 4.18
N ASN A 138 -10.48 -12.48 5.11
CA ASN A 138 -11.79 -11.84 5.03
C ASN A 138 -11.88 -10.51 5.81
N HIS A 139 -10.80 -10.04 6.44
CA HIS A 139 -10.79 -8.79 7.20
C HIS A 139 -10.21 -7.64 6.37
N ALA A 140 -11.06 -6.74 5.87
CA ALA A 140 -10.65 -5.68 4.95
C ALA A 140 -9.54 -4.78 5.52
N ASP A 141 -9.66 -4.31 6.77
CA ASP A 141 -8.63 -3.44 7.37
C ASP A 141 -7.26 -4.13 7.49
N VAL A 142 -7.21 -5.42 7.85
CA VAL A 142 -5.94 -6.17 7.90
C VAL A 142 -5.30 -6.20 6.52
N GLN A 143 -6.08 -6.49 5.47
CA GLN A 143 -5.58 -6.52 4.10
C GLN A 143 -5.09 -5.14 3.64
N GLU A 144 -5.86 -4.09 3.92
CA GLU A 144 -5.50 -2.72 3.57
C GLU A 144 -4.17 -2.30 4.21
N TYR A 145 -4.05 -2.42 5.53
CA TYR A 145 -2.85 -1.97 6.23
C TYR A 145 -1.65 -2.87 6.02
N ALA A 146 -1.85 -4.16 5.72
CA ALA A 146 -0.77 -5.01 5.25
C ALA A 146 -0.24 -4.55 3.88
N CYS A 147 -1.12 -4.23 2.93
CA CYS A 147 -0.72 -3.64 1.64
C CYS A 147 0.00 -2.31 1.84
N ARG A 148 -0.51 -1.40 2.68
CA ARG A 148 0.17 -0.13 3.03
C ARG A 148 1.55 -0.36 3.67
N GLY A 149 1.66 -1.35 4.55
CA GLY A 149 2.94 -1.79 5.12
C GLY A 149 3.93 -2.21 4.02
N PHE A 150 3.51 -3.03 3.06
CA PHE A 150 4.35 -3.41 1.93
C PHE A 150 4.75 -2.23 1.04
N ILE A 151 3.86 -1.25 0.81
CA ILE A 151 4.20 -0.01 0.08
C ILE A 151 5.42 0.68 0.69
N ASN A 152 5.45 0.83 2.02
CA ASN A 152 6.55 1.51 2.70
C ASN A 152 7.80 0.65 2.80
N LEU A 153 7.65 -0.64 3.07
CA LEU A 153 8.78 -1.56 3.20
C LEU A 153 9.49 -1.78 1.86
N SER A 154 8.75 -1.85 0.76
CA SER A 154 9.30 -2.11 -0.59
C SER A 154 10.03 -0.92 -1.22
N ILE A 155 10.15 0.21 -0.53
CA ILE A 155 11.02 1.32 -0.98
C ILE A 155 12.50 0.97 -0.73
N ASN A 156 12.79 0.01 0.15
CA ASN A 156 14.11 -0.58 0.29
C ASN A 156 14.21 -1.82 -0.61
N ASP A 157 15.23 -1.88 -1.47
CA ASP A 157 15.38 -2.93 -2.49
C ASP A 157 15.51 -4.34 -1.91
N GLU A 158 16.19 -4.51 -0.77
CA GLU A 158 16.32 -5.80 -0.09
C GLU A 158 14.95 -6.30 0.39
N ASN A 159 14.17 -5.40 0.99
CA ASN A 159 12.80 -5.68 1.43
C ASN A 159 11.86 -5.94 0.24
N GLU A 160 11.97 -5.18 -0.84
CA GLU A 160 11.20 -5.37 -2.08
C GLU A 160 11.40 -6.79 -2.64
N SER A 161 12.67 -7.20 -2.75
CA SER A 161 13.05 -8.54 -3.19
C SER A 161 12.52 -9.61 -2.23
N ARG A 162 12.66 -9.39 -0.92
CA ARG A 162 12.20 -10.33 0.11
C ARG A 162 10.68 -10.52 0.08
N ILE A 163 9.90 -9.45 0.01
CA ILE A 163 8.42 -9.50 -0.07
C ILE A 163 7.99 -10.37 -1.26
N GLY A 164 8.61 -10.18 -2.43
CA GLY A 164 8.36 -11.01 -3.59
C GLY A 164 8.74 -12.49 -3.38
N GLN A 165 9.90 -12.76 -2.76
CA GLN A 165 10.40 -14.13 -2.55
C GLN A 165 9.54 -14.95 -1.57
N VAL A 166 8.97 -14.31 -0.55
CA VAL A 166 8.15 -15.02 0.46
C VAL A 166 6.68 -15.20 0.04
N GLY A 167 6.30 -14.75 -1.16
CA GLY A 167 4.95 -14.87 -1.68
C GLY A 167 4.00 -13.72 -1.32
N GLY A 168 4.56 -12.51 -1.08
CA GLY A 168 3.78 -11.31 -0.80
C GLY A 168 2.94 -10.85 -1.99
N ILE A 169 3.43 -11.03 -3.22
CA ILE A 169 2.72 -10.65 -4.45
C ILE A 169 1.41 -11.43 -4.60
N GLU A 170 1.47 -12.75 -4.41
CA GLU A 170 0.32 -13.64 -4.48
C GLU A 170 -0.72 -13.31 -3.41
N ALA A 171 -0.26 -12.97 -2.19
CA ALA A 171 -1.14 -12.53 -1.11
C ALA A 171 -1.85 -11.22 -1.43
N VAL A 172 -1.14 -10.22 -1.97
CA VAL A 172 -1.75 -8.94 -2.39
C VAL A 172 -2.75 -9.14 -3.52
N VAL A 173 -2.44 -9.96 -4.52
CA VAL A 173 -3.40 -10.28 -5.60
C VAL A 173 -4.62 -11.04 -5.07
N SER A 174 -4.44 -11.95 -4.10
CA SER A 174 -5.55 -12.62 -3.42
C SER A 174 -6.44 -11.63 -2.68
N ALA A 175 -5.85 -10.69 -1.94
CA ALA A 175 -6.58 -9.62 -1.25
C ALA A 175 -7.43 -8.78 -2.23
N MET A 176 -6.88 -8.41 -3.38
CA MET A 176 -7.62 -7.70 -4.42
C MET A 176 -8.86 -8.48 -4.90
N LYS A 177 -8.71 -9.78 -5.16
CA LYS A 177 -9.82 -10.63 -5.64
C LYS A 177 -10.90 -10.80 -4.58
N ARG A 178 -10.50 -10.93 -3.31
CA ARG A 178 -11.40 -11.21 -2.19
C ARG A 178 -12.16 -9.96 -1.71
N HIS A 179 -11.50 -8.82 -1.75
CA HIS A 179 -12.04 -7.52 -1.32
C HIS A 179 -12.36 -6.61 -2.50
N GLU A 180 -12.97 -7.18 -3.54
CA GLU A 180 -13.20 -6.48 -4.79
C GLU A 180 -14.07 -5.22 -4.65
N ASN A 181 -14.92 -5.14 -3.63
CA ASN A 181 -15.79 -3.99 -3.36
C ASN A 181 -15.17 -2.94 -2.41
N HIS A 182 -13.99 -3.18 -1.84
CA HIS A 182 -13.33 -2.25 -0.90
C HIS A 182 -12.30 -1.38 -1.62
N ALA A 183 -12.66 -0.12 -1.90
CA ALA A 183 -11.81 0.77 -2.68
C ALA A 183 -10.43 1.01 -2.05
N ASP A 184 -10.36 1.17 -0.73
CA ASP A 184 -9.08 1.38 -0.02
C ASP A 184 -8.14 0.17 -0.12
N VAL A 185 -8.68 -1.05 -0.07
CA VAL A 185 -7.91 -2.28 -0.29
C VAL A 185 -7.42 -2.33 -1.74
N GLN A 186 -8.27 -2.01 -2.72
CA GLN A 186 -7.88 -2.00 -4.13
C GLN A 186 -6.78 -0.96 -4.41
N GLU A 187 -6.91 0.26 -3.90
CA GLU A 187 -5.90 1.31 -4.08
C GLU A 187 -4.57 0.89 -3.44
N SER A 188 -4.61 0.47 -2.18
CA SER A 188 -3.42 0.07 -1.43
C SER A 188 -2.72 -1.11 -2.09
N ALA A 189 -3.47 -2.10 -2.58
CA ALA A 189 -2.94 -3.25 -3.28
C ALA A 189 -2.36 -2.88 -4.66
N CYS A 190 -3.05 -2.05 -5.45
CA CYS A 190 -2.53 -1.54 -6.73
C CYS A 190 -1.19 -0.82 -6.53
N ARG A 191 -1.11 0.04 -5.51
CA ARG A 191 0.10 0.77 -5.18
C ARG A 191 1.22 -0.14 -4.65
N ALA A 192 0.90 -1.13 -3.81
CA ALA A 192 1.88 -2.11 -3.34
C ALA A 192 2.50 -2.89 -4.51
N LEU A 193 1.67 -3.43 -5.40
CA LEU A 193 2.14 -4.15 -6.59
C LEU A 193 2.90 -3.25 -7.56
N ASN A 194 2.50 -1.98 -7.69
CA ASN A 194 3.26 -1.00 -8.48
C ASN A 194 4.68 -0.80 -7.94
N ASN A 195 4.84 -0.60 -6.63
CA ASN A 195 6.18 -0.45 -6.04
C ASN A 195 7.01 -1.74 -6.19
N LEU A 196 6.41 -2.90 -5.88
CA LEU A 196 7.08 -4.20 -6.01
C LEU A 196 7.47 -4.55 -7.45
N SER A 197 6.88 -3.87 -8.44
CA SER A 197 7.20 -4.07 -9.86
C SER A 197 8.43 -3.30 -10.32
N ALA A 198 9.16 -2.60 -9.44
CA ALA A 198 10.45 -2.02 -9.79
C ALA A 198 11.49 -3.13 -10.09
N ASN A 199 11.42 -4.24 -9.37
CA ASN A 199 12.19 -5.45 -9.62
C ASN A 199 11.61 -6.33 -10.77
N ASP A 200 12.45 -6.71 -11.74
CA ASP A 200 12.02 -7.49 -12.91
C ASP A 200 11.50 -8.91 -12.58
N ALA A 201 12.07 -9.57 -11.58
CA ALA A 201 11.57 -10.87 -11.13
C ALA A 201 10.15 -10.74 -10.55
N ASN A 202 9.90 -9.64 -9.83
CA ASN A 202 8.58 -9.35 -9.29
C ASN A 202 7.56 -8.98 -10.38
N LYS A 203 7.95 -8.25 -11.44
CA LYS A 203 7.06 -8.03 -12.62
C LYS A 203 6.52 -9.35 -13.17
N SER A 204 7.41 -10.34 -13.31
CA SER A 204 7.05 -11.67 -13.80
C SER A 204 6.11 -12.40 -12.83
N ARG A 205 6.40 -12.35 -11.52
CA ARG A 205 5.52 -12.91 -10.47
C ARG A 205 4.14 -12.27 -10.47
N ILE A 206 4.04 -10.94 -10.57
CA ILE A 206 2.76 -10.22 -10.62
C ILE A 206 1.91 -10.71 -11.80
N ALA A 207 2.52 -10.85 -12.98
CA ALA A 207 1.82 -11.36 -14.15
C ALA A 207 1.36 -12.82 -13.96
N GLN A 208 2.21 -13.68 -13.40
CA GLN A 208 1.90 -15.10 -13.12
C GLN A 208 0.82 -15.28 -12.04
N ALA A 209 0.79 -14.42 -11.02
CA ALA A 209 -0.25 -14.42 -9.98
C ALA A 209 -1.62 -13.94 -10.49
N GLY A 210 -1.70 -13.45 -11.72
CA GLY A 210 -2.92 -12.90 -12.33
C GLY A 210 -3.17 -11.44 -11.96
N GLY A 211 -2.12 -10.67 -11.62
CA GLY A 211 -2.22 -9.26 -11.26
C GLY A 211 -2.84 -8.39 -12.35
N ILE A 212 -2.55 -8.66 -13.64
CA ILE A 212 -3.13 -7.92 -14.77
C ILE A 212 -4.67 -7.97 -14.73
N GLY A 213 -5.26 -9.16 -14.57
CA GLY A 213 -6.71 -9.30 -14.48
C GLY A 213 -7.29 -8.64 -13.22
N ALA A 214 -6.56 -8.68 -12.11
CA ALA A 214 -6.95 -8.01 -10.87
C ALA A 214 -6.99 -6.48 -11.05
N PHE A 215 -5.97 -5.87 -11.66
CA PHE A 215 -5.95 -4.43 -11.95
C PHE A 215 -7.13 -4.01 -12.83
N VAL A 216 -7.38 -4.74 -13.92
CA VAL A 216 -8.49 -4.42 -14.83
C VAL A 216 -9.84 -4.55 -14.14
N SER A 217 -10.02 -5.56 -13.29
CA SER A 217 -11.25 -5.74 -12.51
C SER A 217 -11.44 -4.61 -11.49
N ALA A 218 -10.37 -4.19 -10.81
CA ALA A 218 -10.37 -3.06 -9.89
C ALA A 218 -10.74 -1.75 -10.60
N MET A 219 -10.17 -1.49 -11.77
CA MET A 219 -10.48 -0.31 -12.58
C MET A 219 -11.95 -0.27 -13.01
N LYS A 220 -12.50 -1.39 -13.46
CA LYS A 220 -13.90 -1.48 -13.90
C LYS A 220 -14.88 -1.28 -12.73
N ARG A 221 -14.56 -1.82 -11.56
CA ARG A 221 -15.44 -1.78 -10.39
C ARG A 221 -15.39 -0.45 -9.65
N HIS A 222 -14.21 0.16 -9.56
CA HIS A 222 -13.97 1.42 -8.86
C HIS A 222 -13.72 2.57 -9.84
N GLU A 223 -14.60 2.66 -10.83
CA GLU A 223 -14.50 3.61 -11.94
C GLU A 223 -14.42 5.08 -11.52
N ASN A 224 -15.00 5.44 -10.38
CA ASN A 224 -15.02 6.80 -9.84
C ASN A 224 -13.91 7.07 -8.82
N HIS A 225 -13.10 6.07 -8.49
CA HIS A 225 -12.02 6.20 -7.51
C HIS A 225 -10.69 6.51 -8.19
N ALA A 226 -10.29 7.79 -8.20
CA ALA A 226 -9.10 8.26 -8.92
C ALA A 226 -7.81 7.51 -8.51
N GLY A 227 -7.62 7.23 -7.22
CA GLY A 227 -6.46 6.48 -6.73
C GLY A 227 -6.34 5.08 -7.33
N VAL A 228 -7.44 4.31 -7.35
CA VAL A 228 -7.46 2.97 -7.98
C VAL A 228 -7.13 3.07 -9.48
N GLN A 229 -7.72 4.04 -10.18
CA GLN A 229 -7.45 4.24 -11.61
C GLN A 229 -5.98 4.59 -11.87
N GLU A 230 -5.41 5.52 -11.10
CA GLU A 230 -4.02 5.95 -11.27
C GLU A 230 -3.05 4.80 -11.03
N TYR A 231 -3.13 4.13 -9.87
CA TYR A 231 -2.16 3.09 -9.53
C TYR A 231 -2.33 1.83 -10.38
N ALA A 232 -3.55 1.50 -10.81
CA ALA A 232 -3.77 0.43 -11.79
C ALA A 232 -3.15 0.78 -13.16
N CYS A 233 -3.34 2.01 -13.66
CA CYS A 233 -2.68 2.48 -14.89
C CYS A 233 -1.15 2.44 -14.76
N ARG A 234 -0.59 2.87 -13.60
CA ARG A 234 0.86 2.78 -13.32
C ARG A 234 1.36 1.33 -13.38
N ALA A 235 0.65 0.40 -12.74
CA ALA A 235 1.03 -1.01 -12.73
C ALA A 235 0.93 -1.65 -14.13
N LEU A 236 -0.16 -1.39 -14.87
CA LEU A 236 -0.33 -1.87 -16.25
C LEU A 236 0.76 -1.30 -17.18
N CYS A 237 1.11 -0.03 -17.02
CA CYS A 237 2.22 0.61 -17.75
C CYS A 237 3.52 -0.15 -17.54
N ILE A 238 3.94 -0.37 -16.29
CA ILE A 238 5.20 -1.06 -15.99
C ILE A 238 5.19 -2.49 -16.55
N LEU A 239 4.08 -3.21 -16.40
CA LEU A 239 3.98 -4.59 -16.90
C LEU A 239 3.96 -4.66 -18.43
N SER A 240 3.43 -3.63 -19.11
CA SER A 240 3.37 -3.55 -20.57
C SER A 240 4.74 -3.40 -21.24
N ALA A 241 5.80 -3.11 -20.48
CA ALA A 241 7.17 -3.16 -21.00
C ALA A 241 7.52 -4.55 -21.58
N ASN A 242 6.93 -5.63 -21.04
CA ASN A 242 7.08 -7.00 -21.57
C ASN A 242 6.03 -7.32 -22.64
N ASP A 243 6.44 -7.85 -23.79
CA ASP A 243 5.55 -8.14 -24.93
C ASP A 243 4.43 -9.14 -24.62
N ALA A 244 4.72 -10.20 -23.87
CA ALA A 244 3.71 -11.18 -23.48
C ALA A 244 2.61 -10.54 -22.60
N ASN A 245 3.00 -9.57 -21.77
CA ASN A 245 2.06 -8.84 -20.93
C ASN A 245 1.22 -7.85 -21.74
N LYS A 246 1.73 -7.24 -22.82
CA LYS A 246 0.93 -6.38 -23.71
C LYS A 246 -0.31 -7.13 -24.21
N SER A 247 -0.12 -8.33 -24.75
CA SER A 247 -1.23 -9.18 -25.22
C SER A 247 -2.20 -9.56 -24.10
N ARG A 248 -1.68 -9.89 -22.90
CA ARG A 248 -2.51 -10.21 -21.73
C ARG A 248 -3.36 -9.03 -21.27
N ILE A 249 -2.80 -7.81 -21.29
CA ILE A 249 -3.52 -6.57 -20.97
C ILE A 249 -4.67 -6.36 -21.96
N GLY A 250 -4.41 -6.55 -23.26
CA GLY A 250 -5.44 -6.54 -24.29
C GLY A 250 -6.53 -7.56 -24.00
N GLN A 251 -6.17 -8.84 -23.86
CA GLN A 251 -7.12 -9.95 -23.62
C GLN A 251 -7.97 -9.76 -22.36
N ALA A 252 -7.41 -9.19 -21.28
CA ALA A 252 -8.15 -8.89 -20.05
C ALA A 252 -9.16 -7.71 -20.20
N GLY A 253 -9.14 -7.00 -21.33
CA GLY A 253 -9.92 -5.78 -21.56
C GLY A 253 -9.38 -4.58 -20.79
N GLY A 254 -8.06 -4.53 -20.59
CA GLY A 254 -7.38 -3.42 -19.93
C GLY A 254 -7.35 -2.15 -20.79
N ILE A 255 -7.35 -2.30 -22.12
CA ILE A 255 -7.35 -1.18 -23.06
C ILE A 255 -8.61 -0.32 -22.88
N GLU A 256 -9.79 -0.95 -22.90
CA GLU A 256 -11.06 -0.28 -22.71
C GLU A 256 -11.19 0.30 -21.30
N ALA A 257 -10.67 -0.41 -20.29
CA ALA A 257 -10.64 0.10 -18.92
C ALA A 257 -9.81 1.39 -18.81
N VAL A 258 -8.64 1.44 -19.45
CA VAL A 258 -7.77 2.63 -19.46
C VAL A 258 -8.44 3.79 -20.22
N VAL A 259 -9.07 3.54 -21.37
CA VAL A 259 -9.83 4.59 -22.07
C VAL A 259 -10.98 5.11 -21.19
N SER A 260 -11.72 4.22 -20.53
CA SER A 260 -12.79 4.62 -19.62
C SER A 260 -12.27 5.43 -18.43
N ALA A 261 -11.10 5.08 -17.89
CA ALA A 261 -10.46 5.82 -16.81
C ALA A 261 -10.11 7.25 -17.25
N MET A 262 -9.53 7.41 -18.45
CA MET A 262 -9.22 8.74 -18.99
C MET A 262 -10.47 9.61 -19.15
N LYS A 263 -11.56 9.06 -19.70
CA LYS A 263 -12.83 9.77 -19.91
C LYS A 263 -13.55 10.15 -18.61
N ARG A 264 -13.38 9.36 -17.54
CA ARG A 264 -14.02 9.64 -16.24
C ARG A 264 -13.21 10.60 -15.39
N HIS A 265 -11.89 10.57 -15.51
CA HIS A 265 -10.96 11.35 -14.70
C HIS A 265 -10.21 12.37 -15.55
N GLU A 266 -10.92 13.08 -16.43
CA GLU A 266 -10.31 14.00 -17.41
C GLU A 266 -9.43 15.07 -16.76
N ASN A 267 -9.74 15.49 -15.52
CA ASN A 267 -9.00 16.51 -14.78
C ASN A 267 -7.94 15.92 -13.81
N HIS A 268 -7.79 14.59 -13.76
CA HIS A 268 -6.81 13.95 -12.89
C HIS A 268 -5.50 13.69 -13.64
N ALA A 269 -4.52 14.59 -13.51
CA ALA A 269 -3.27 14.54 -14.26
C ALA A 269 -2.55 13.17 -14.16
N GLY A 270 -2.50 12.56 -12.96
CA GLY A 270 -1.85 11.27 -12.76
C GLY A 270 -2.49 10.12 -13.55
N VAL A 271 -3.83 10.14 -13.75
CA VAL A 271 -4.52 9.12 -14.56
C VAL A 271 -4.21 9.36 -16.03
N GLN A 272 -4.27 10.62 -16.48
CA GLN A 272 -4.01 10.98 -17.87
C GLN A 272 -2.58 10.65 -18.30
N GLU A 273 -1.58 11.06 -17.51
CA GLU A 273 -0.16 10.78 -17.76
C GLU A 273 0.07 9.27 -17.93
N ARG A 274 -0.42 8.47 -16.98
CA ARG A 274 -0.16 7.03 -16.94
C ARG A 274 -0.93 6.25 -17.98
N ALA A 275 -2.15 6.69 -18.31
CA ALA A 275 -2.90 6.12 -19.41
C ALA A 275 -2.22 6.35 -20.77
N CYS A 276 -1.69 7.56 -21.02
CA CYS A 276 -0.93 7.85 -22.24
C CYS A 276 0.29 6.92 -22.38
N LEU A 277 1.04 6.74 -21.30
CA LEU A 277 2.17 5.79 -21.26
C LEU A 277 1.75 4.34 -21.53
N VAL A 278 0.60 3.88 -20.99
CA VAL A 278 0.07 2.55 -21.34
C VAL A 278 -0.13 2.44 -22.85
N PHE A 279 -0.75 3.43 -23.49
CA PHE A 279 -0.97 3.42 -24.94
C PHE A 279 0.34 3.42 -25.74
N TYR A 280 1.33 4.20 -25.30
CA TYR A 280 2.66 4.21 -25.91
C TYR A 280 3.31 2.82 -25.92
N PHE A 281 3.23 2.08 -24.81
CA PHE A 281 3.86 0.76 -24.73
C PHE A 281 3.06 -0.32 -25.46
N ILE A 282 1.74 -0.36 -25.31
CA ILE A 282 0.93 -1.43 -25.93
C ILE A 282 0.82 -1.29 -27.45
N SER A 283 1.00 -0.08 -28.00
CA SER A 283 0.86 0.16 -29.44
C SER A 283 1.94 -0.52 -30.28
N VAL A 284 3.03 -1.00 -29.66
CA VAL A 284 4.03 -1.86 -30.33
C VAL A 284 3.41 -3.18 -30.78
N ASN A 285 2.39 -3.67 -30.06
CA ASN A 285 1.62 -4.83 -30.47
C ASN A 285 0.47 -4.40 -31.41
N ALA A 286 0.48 -4.87 -32.65
CA ALA A 286 -0.47 -4.44 -33.68
C ALA A 286 -1.94 -4.70 -33.32
N GLU A 287 -2.24 -5.80 -32.64
CA GLU A 287 -3.61 -6.10 -32.19
C GLU A 287 -4.05 -5.15 -31.09
N CYS A 288 -3.21 -4.92 -30.08
CA CYS A 288 -3.49 -3.97 -29.00
C CYS A 288 -3.59 -2.53 -29.53
N LYS A 289 -2.76 -2.15 -30.49
CA LYS A 289 -2.83 -0.85 -31.18
C LYS A 289 -4.18 -0.64 -31.83
N ARG A 290 -4.60 -1.58 -32.69
CA ARG A 290 -5.91 -1.52 -33.36
C ARG A 290 -7.04 -1.43 -32.35
N ARG A 291 -7.01 -2.27 -31.32
CA ARG A 291 -8.02 -2.27 -30.24
C ARG A 291 -8.06 -0.95 -29.46
N ALA A 292 -6.91 -0.31 -29.22
CA ALA A 292 -6.85 0.99 -28.59
C ALA A 292 -7.49 2.09 -29.45
N ILE A 293 -7.24 2.06 -30.76
CA ILE A 293 -7.89 2.98 -31.71
C ILE A 293 -9.41 2.76 -31.72
N ASP A 294 -9.85 1.51 -31.83
CA ASP A 294 -11.28 1.15 -31.86
C ASP A 294 -12.00 1.53 -30.56
N ALA A 295 -11.31 1.45 -29.41
CA ALA A 295 -11.84 1.88 -28.11
C ALA A 295 -11.93 3.42 -27.96
N GLY A 296 -11.33 4.18 -28.88
CA GLY A 296 -11.32 5.65 -28.86
C GLY A 296 -10.18 6.26 -28.04
N ALA A 297 -9.02 5.59 -27.94
CA ALA A 297 -7.87 6.10 -27.20
C ALA A 297 -7.36 7.45 -27.76
N ILE A 298 -7.32 7.63 -29.08
CA ILE A 298 -6.85 8.87 -29.72
C ILE A 298 -7.66 10.09 -29.22
N ALA A 299 -8.99 9.99 -29.26
CA ALA A 299 -9.86 11.07 -28.81
C ALA A 299 -9.69 11.36 -27.30
N ALA A 300 -9.54 10.31 -26.48
CA ALA A 300 -9.29 10.46 -25.05
C ALA A 300 -7.94 11.16 -24.76
N ILE A 301 -6.88 10.82 -25.50
CA ILE A 301 -5.57 11.46 -25.37
C ILE A 301 -5.62 12.93 -25.80
N GLU A 302 -6.37 13.27 -26.85
CA GLU A 302 -6.57 14.66 -27.26
C GLU A 302 -7.34 15.49 -26.23
N VAL A 303 -8.34 14.90 -25.56
CA VAL A 303 -9.01 15.53 -24.41
C VAL A 303 -8.01 15.77 -23.27
N ALA A 304 -7.18 14.78 -22.95
CA ALA A 304 -6.15 14.90 -21.92
C ALA A 304 -5.22 16.10 -22.18
N ARG A 305 -4.75 16.27 -23.43
CA ARG A 305 -3.91 17.41 -23.82
C ARG A 305 -4.63 18.74 -23.68
N ARG A 306 -5.92 18.81 -24.03
CA ARG A 306 -6.72 20.04 -23.92
C ARG A 306 -6.98 20.44 -22.48
N ASN A 307 -7.25 19.47 -21.60
CA ASN A 307 -7.58 19.74 -20.19
C ASN A 307 -6.34 19.98 -19.32
N HIS A 308 -5.15 19.53 -19.75
CA HIS A 308 -3.88 19.71 -19.02
C HIS A 308 -2.83 20.49 -19.81
N PRO A 309 -3.11 21.73 -20.28
CA PRO A 309 -2.22 22.45 -21.19
C PRO A 309 -0.86 22.80 -20.58
N ASN A 310 -0.80 22.97 -19.26
CA ASN A 310 0.42 23.37 -18.53
C ASN A 310 1.12 22.19 -17.81
N ASN A 311 0.70 20.95 -18.07
CA ASN A 311 1.33 19.78 -17.50
C ASN A 311 2.27 19.14 -18.53
N ASP A 312 3.55 19.48 -18.45
CA ASP A 312 4.57 19.03 -19.41
C ASP A 312 4.62 17.51 -19.56
N LYS A 313 4.44 16.77 -18.46
CA LYS A 313 4.43 15.30 -18.50
C LYS A 313 3.24 14.78 -19.29
N VAL A 314 2.03 15.27 -19.00
CA VAL A 314 0.83 14.85 -19.76
C VAL A 314 0.97 15.22 -21.23
N GLN A 315 1.49 16.41 -21.55
CA GLN A 315 1.69 16.82 -22.95
C GLN A 315 2.68 15.93 -23.69
N LEU A 316 3.83 15.65 -23.08
CA LEU A 316 4.88 14.81 -23.66
C LEU A 316 4.38 13.39 -23.92
N GLU A 317 3.86 12.73 -22.88
CA GLU A 317 3.41 11.34 -22.98
C GLU A 317 2.23 11.18 -23.94
N ALA A 318 1.34 12.18 -23.99
CA ALA A 318 0.24 12.20 -24.94
C ALA A 318 0.72 12.36 -26.39
N ALA A 319 1.73 13.20 -26.65
CA ALA A 319 2.30 13.35 -27.98
C ALA A 319 2.93 12.04 -28.46
N ASP A 320 3.78 11.45 -27.63
CA ASP A 320 4.46 10.19 -27.93
C ASP A 320 3.47 9.04 -28.16
N ALA A 321 2.40 8.96 -27.37
CA ALA A 321 1.35 7.96 -27.55
C ALA A 321 0.57 8.17 -28.86
N LEU A 322 0.24 9.43 -29.22
CA LEU A 322 -0.46 9.74 -30.47
C LEU A 322 0.37 9.39 -31.70
N ASP A 323 1.67 9.71 -31.70
CA ASP A 323 2.58 9.40 -32.81
C ASP A 323 2.64 7.88 -33.05
N ARG A 324 2.70 7.10 -31.97
CA ARG A 324 2.68 5.63 -32.08
C ARG A 324 1.33 5.06 -32.51
N LEU A 325 0.21 5.65 -32.09
CA LEU A 325 -1.12 5.17 -32.48
C LEU A 325 -1.46 5.52 -33.93
N ARG A 326 -0.92 6.63 -34.47
CA ARG A 326 -1.20 7.14 -35.82
C ARG A 326 -0.26 6.64 -36.92
N SER A 327 0.94 6.18 -36.57
CA SER A 327 1.89 5.55 -37.49
C SER A 327 1.38 4.24 -38.09
#